data_AF-A0A920RNX9-F1
#
_entry.id   AF-A0A920RNX9-F1
#
_cell.length_a   1.000
_cell.length_b   1.000
_cell.length_c   1.000
_cell.angle_alpha   90.00
_cell.angle_beta   90.00
_cell.angle_gamma   90.00
#
_symmetry.space_group_name_H-M   'P 1'
#
loop_
_entity.id
_entity.type
_entity.pdbx_description
1 polymer ?
#
loop_
_entity_poly.entity_id
_entity_poly.type
_entity_poly.pdbx_seq_one_letter_code
_entity_poly.pdbx_strand_id
1 'polypeptide(L)' 'MSLDQVDVKVHVLENHVPHLRIGTEVTVEIVALPQRFRQGKIVAIIPRALIPGPGRFRSRSVWPTRSPGETR' A
#
# COMPACT_ATOMS: atom_id res chain seq x y z
N MET A 1 -0.97 -21.66 -9.10
CA MET A 1 -0.64 -20.50 -8.24
C MET A 1 -1.49 -19.34 -8.73
N SER A 2 -2.54 -18.98 -7.99
CA SER A 2 -3.41 -17.86 -8.36
C SER A 2 -2.78 -16.57 -7.88
N LEU A 3 -2.64 -15.58 -8.77
CA LEU A 3 -2.29 -14.21 -8.41
C LEU A 3 -3.57 -13.54 -7.84
N ASP A 4 -4.06 -14.04 -6.71
CA ASP A 4 -5.41 -13.70 -6.20
C ASP A 4 -5.46 -12.28 -5.61
N GLN A 5 -4.30 -11.66 -5.40
CA GLN A 5 -4.18 -10.33 -4.81
C GLN A 5 -3.38 -9.41 -5.74
N VAL A 6 -4.00 -8.30 -6.11
CA VAL A 6 -3.40 -7.27 -6.98
C VAL A 6 -3.32 -5.98 -6.18
N ASP A 7 -2.09 -5.52 -5.94
CA ASP A 7 -1.84 -4.21 -5.34
C ASP A 7 -1.82 -3.13 -6.43
N VAL A 8 -2.58 -2.05 -6.22
CA VAL A 8 -2.66 -0.91 -7.13
C VAL A 8 -2.01 0.30 -6.47
N LYS A 9 -1.04 0.91 -7.16
CA LYS A 9 -0.39 2.15 -6.73
C LYS A 9 -0.88 3.32 -7.57
N VAL A 10 -1.35 4.36 -6.90
CA VAL A 10 -1.82 5.60 -7.53
C VAL A 10 -0.99 6.77 -7.00
N HIS A 11 -0.68 7.73 -7.88
CA HIS A 11 -0.09 8.99 -7.48
C HIS A 11 -1.19 10.04 -7.37
N VAL A 12 -1.17 10.78 -6.27
CA VAL A 12 -2.17 11.81 -5.97
C VAL A 12 -1.42 13.11 -5.69
N LEU A 13 -2.03 14.24 -6.07
CA LEU A 13 -1.51 15.56 -5.74
C LEU A 13 -1.47 15.77 -4.23
N GLU A 14 -0.45 16.44 -3.73
CA GLU A 14 -0.23 16.64 -2.30
C GLU A 14 -1.43 17.34 -1.61
N ASN A 15 -2.02 18.33 -2.27
CA ASN A 15 -3.19 19.05 -1.78
C ASN A 15 -4.43 18.17 -1.58
N HIS A 16 -4.48 16.99 -2.21
CA HIS A 16 -5.60 16.05 -2.05
C HIS A 16 -5.34 15.03 -0.93
N VAL A 17 -4.12 14.90 -0.43
CA VAL A 17 -3.76 13.94 0.64
C VAL A 17 -4.60 14.12 1.91
N PRO A 18 -4.91 15.34 2.40
CA PRO A 18 -5.74 15.52 3.59
C PRO A 18 -7.15 14.93 3.47
N HIS A 19 -7.63 14.69 2.25
CA HIS A 19 -8.95 14.11 1.98
C HIS A 19 -8.91 12.57 1.88
N LEU A 20 -7.73 11.95 1.89
CA LEU A 20 -7.57 10.50 1.83
C LEU A 20 -7.51 9.91 3.23
N ARG A 21 -8.09 8.71 3.41
CA ARG A 21 -8.05 7.97 4.68
C ARG A 21 -7.77 6.49 4.42
N ILE A 22 -6.93 5.90 5.27
CA ILE A 22 -6.70 4.45 5.26
C ILE A 22 -8.01 3.75 5.64
N GLY A 23 -8.32 2.66 4.96
CA GLY A 23 -9.54 1.88 5.11
C GLY A 23 -10.71 2.34 4.24
N THR A 24 -10.63 3.52 3.61
CA THR A 24 -11.65 4.02 2.69
C THR A 24 -11.82 3.08 1.50
N GLU A 25 -13.08 2.74 1.20
CA GLU A 25 -13.44 1.97 0.02
C GLU A 25 -13.28 2.80 -1.23
N VAL A 26 -12.66 2.19 -2.25
CA VAL A 26 -12.39 2.83 -3.54
C VAL A 26 -12.78 1.91 -4.68
N THR A 27 -13.19 2.51 -5.78
CA THR A 27 -13.46 1.81 -7.03
C THR A 27 -12.32 2.08 -7.99
N VAL A 28 -11.71 1.01 -8.50
CA VAL A 28 -10.65 1.07 -9.50
C VAL A 28 -11.17 0.52 -10.82
N GLU A 29 -10.99 1.30 -11.89
CA GLU A 29 -11.20 0.85 -13.26
C GLU A 29 -9.85 0.50 -13.88
N ILE A 30 -9.77 -0.70 -14.46
CA ILE A 30 -8.58 -1.16 -15.19
C ILE A 30 -8.90 -1.10 -16.67
N VAL A 31 -8.35 -0.13 -17.39
CA VAL A 31 -8.67 0.13 -18.80
C VAL A 31 -8.40 -1.09 -19.70
N ALA A 32 -7.38 -1.90 -19.39
CA ALA A 32 -7.08 -3.14 -20.10
C ALA A 32 -8.11 -4.27 -19.85
N LEU A 33 -8.99 -4.10 -18.86
CA LEU A 33 -10.09 -5.00 -18.52
C LEU A 33 -11.40 -4.19 -18.45
N PRO A 34 -11.84 -3.63 -19.59
CA PRO A 34 -13.02 -2.78 -19.63
C PRO A 34 -14.24 -3.57 -19.12
N GLN A 35 -15.11 -2.89 -18.38
CA GLN A 35 -16.28 -3.45 -17.66
C GLN A 35 -16.01 -4.13 -16.31
N ARG A 36 -14.79 -4.14 -15.80
CA ARG A 36 -14.50 -4.66 -14.44
C ARG A 36 -14.04 -3.54 -13.52
N PHE A 37 -15.01 -2.95 -12.83
CA PHE A 37 -14.75 -2.17 -11.63
C PHE A 37 -14.33 -3.12 -10.51
N ARG A 38 -13.20 -2.84 -9.87
CA ARG A 38 -12.73 -3.57 -8.70
C ARG A 38 -12.88 -2.69 -7.48
N GLN A 39 -13.62 -3.18 -6.49
CA GLN A 39 -13.65 -2.57 -5.17
C GLN A 39 -12.36 -2.93 -4.43
N GLY A 40 -11.76 -1.93 -3.81
CA GLY A 40 -10.57 -2.06 -2.99
C GLY A 40 -10.63 -1.15 -1.77
N LYS A 41 -9.58 -1.19 -0.96
CA LYS A 41 -9.42 -0.29 0.19
C LYS A 41 -8.06 0.40 0.12
N ILE A 42 -8.02 1.66 0.56
CA ILE A 42 -6.74 2.35 0.76
C ILE A 42 -6.02 1.68 1.93
N VAL A 43 -4.94 0.96 1.66
CA VAL A 43 -4.16 0.26 2.70
C VAL A 43 -2.97 1.07 3.20
N ALA A 44 -2.45 1.99 2.39
CA ALA A 44 -1.33 2.85 2.74
C ALA A 44 -1.39 4.18 1.99
N ILE A 45 -0.97 5.26 2.65
CA ILE A 45 -0.68 6.56 2.04
C ILE A 45 0.80 6.82 2.30
N ILE A 46 1.59 6.90 1.22
CA ILE A 46 3.05 7.03 1.32
C ILE A 46 3.43 8.43 0.85
N PRO A 47 3.74 9.36 1.78
CA PRO A 47 4.27 10.67 1.41
C PRO A 47 5.57 10.46 0.64
N ARG A 48 5.68 11.08 -0.54
CA ARG A 48 6.94 11.10 -1.27
C ARG A 48 7.80 12.21 -0.68
N ALA A 49 8.28 11.99 0.54
CA ALA A 49 9.23 12.90 1.16
C ALA A 49 10.49 12.94 0.28
N LEU A 50 10.89 14.16 -0.10
CA LEU A 50 12.26 14.43 -0.53
C LEU A 50 13.18 13.80 0.51
N ILE A 51 13.96 12.78 0.13
CA ILE A 51 15.02 12.24 0.97
C ILE A 51 16.04 13.37 1.12
N PRO A 52 16.23 13.98 2.30
CA PRO A 52 17.40 14.83 2.51
C PRO A 52 18.56 13.86 2.73
N GLY A 53 19.34 13.61 1.67
CA GLY A 53 20.61 12.90 1.74
C GLY A 53 21.79 13.86 1.65
N PRO A 54 22.97 13.52 2.22
CA PRO A 54 23.40 12.15 2.51
C PRO A 54 23.81 11.94 3.98
N GLY A 55 23.25 10.89 4.60
CA GLY A 55 23.56 10.54 5.97
C GLY A 55 23.11 9.13 6.36
N ARG A 56 23.55 8.13 5.60
CA ARG A 56 23.71 6.72 6.03
C ARG A 56 22.50 6.07 6.74
N PHE A 57 21.48 5.70 5.97
CA PHE A 57 20.41 4.82 6.46
C PHE A 57 20.91 3.36 6.58
N ARG A 58 21.06 2.85 7.79
CA ARG A 58 21.15 1.41 8.06
C ARG A 58 19.73 0.84 7.96
N SER A 59 19.45 0.13 6.87
CA SER A 59 18.27 -0.73 6.77
C SER A 59 18.31 -1.76 7.89
N ARG A 60 17.36 -1.69 8.83
CA ARG A 60 17.10 -2.74 9.80
C ARG A 60 15.68 -3.20 9.55
N SER A 61 15.53 -4.20 8.69
CA SER A 61 14.26 -4.89 8.47
C SER A 61 13.87 -5.58 9.78
N VAL A 62 12.90 -5.02 10.50
CA VAL A 62 12.25 -5.70 11.63
C VAL A 62 11.08 -6.48 11.05
N TRP A 63 11.25 -7.78 10.89
CA TRP A 63 10.15 -8.70 10.67
C TRP A 63 9.47 -8.96 12.02
N PRO A 64 8.15 -8.87 12.14
CA PRO A 64 7.48 -9.39 13.33
C PRO A 64 7.54 -10.92 13.26
N THR A 65 8.36 -11.54 14.10
CA THR A 65 8.34 -12.99 14.31
C THR A 65 7.01 -13.33 15.00
N ARG A 66 6.01 -13.74 14.22
CA ARG A 66 4.85 -14.45 14.76
C ARG A 66 5.24 -15.92 14.86
N SER A 67 5.64 -16.37 16.04
CA SER A 67 5.63 -17.80 16.34
C SER A 67 4.24 -18.16 16.86
N PRO A 68 3.43 -18.96 16.12
CA PRO A 68 2.27 -19.61 16.69
C PRO A 68 2.76 -20.70 17.66
N GLY A 69 2.01 -20.91 18.74
CA GLY A 69 2.41 -21.78 19.84
C GLY A 69 2.79 -23.20 19.40
N GLU A 70 3.85 -23.73 20.01
CA GLU A 70 4.06 -25.16 20.11
C GLU A 70 3.75 -25.60 21.54
N THR A 71 2.76 -26.46 21.61
CA THR A 71 2.27 -27.13 22.80
C THR A 71 3.19 -28.30 23.10
N ARG A 72 3.46 -28.50 24.40
CA ARG A 72 3.83 -29.74 25.10
C ARG A 72 5.27 -29.87 25.56
#